data_AF-A0A1F5BCV1-F1
#
_entry.id   AF-A0A1F5BCV1-F1
#
_cell.length_a   1.000
_cell.length_b   1.000
_cell.length_c   1.000
_cell.angle_alpha   90.00
_cell.angle_beta   90.00
_cell.angle_gamma   90.00
#
_symmetry.space_group_name_H-M   'P 1'
#
loop_
_entity.id
_entity.type
_entity.pdbx_description
1 polymer ?
#
loop_
_entity_poly.entity_id
_entity_poly.type
_entity_poly.pdbx_seq_one_letter_code
_entity_poly.pdbx_strand_id
1 'polypeptide(L)'
;MAAVFFVFLIFGLLGLILIFMNKLLGPSRTNPAKEQPFECGSPYLQKGINPFPIKFYLVAFIFLLFDIEVVFFFPWALIFKEIPGTALIIMMAYLVVLAVGFVYAWKKGAFEWE
;
A
#
# COMPACT_ATOMS: atom_id res chain seq x y z
N MET A 1 2.00 18.48 -18.45
CA MET A 1 2.80 18.49 -17.21
C MET A 1 2.34 19.58 -16.24
N ALA A 2 2.26 20.86 -16.65
CA ALA A 2 1.75 21.95 -15.80
C ALA A 2 0.32 21.72 -15.27
N ALA A 3 -0.61 21.24 -16.13
CA ALA A 3 -1.99 20.94 -15.71
C ALA A 3 -2.05 19.87 -14.60
N VAL A 4 -1.26 18.80 -14.71
CA VAL A 4 -1.17 17.73 -13.69
C VAL A 4 -0.65 18.30 -12.38
N PHE A 5 0.39 19.14 -12.43
CA PHE A 5 0.92 19.83 -11.25
C PHE A 5 -0.15 20.70 -10.56
N PHE A 6 -0.91 21.49 -11.32
CA PHE A 6 -1.99 22.30 -10.76
C PHE A 6 -3.10 21.46 -10.13
N VAL A 7 -3.44 20.31 -10.71
CA VAL A 7 -4.42 19.38 -10.12
C VAL A 7 -3.96 18.91 -8.74
N PHE A 8 -2.73 18.40 -8.60
CA PHE A 8 -2.20 17.97 -7.30
C PHE A 8 -2.15 19.11 -6.28
N LEU A 9 -1.76 20.31 -6.72
CA LEU A 9 -1.68 21.48 -5.86
C LEU A 9 -3.07 21.91 -5.35
N ILE A 10 -4.08 21.94 -6.23
CA ILE A 10 -5.45 22.30 -5.86
C ILE A 10 -6.03 21.29 -4.87
N PHE A 11 -5.90 19.99 -5.13
CA PHE A 11 -6.44 18.96 -4.23
C PHE A 11 -5.69 18.91 -2.89
N GLY A 12 -4.37 19.09 -2.89
CA GLY A 12 -3.58 19.20 -1.66
C GLY A 12 -3.99 20.40 -0.82
N LEU A 13 -4.15 21.58 -1.43
CA LEU A 13 -4.61 22.78 -0.76
C LEU A 13 -6.05 22.65 -0.24
N LEU A 14 -6.93 22.03 -1.03
CA LEU A 14 -8.32 21.78 -0.62
C LEU A 14 -8.36 20.92 0.65
N GLY A 15 -7.55 19.86 0.74
CA GLY A 15 -7.45 19.03 1.95
C GLY A 15 -7.04 19.85 3.18
N LEU A 16 -6.03 20.73 3.05
CA LEU A 16 -5.60 21.61 4.13
C LEU A 16 -6.68 22.61 4.55
N ILE A 17 -7.38 23.22 3.59
CA ILE A 17 -8.48 24.16 3.84
C ILE A 17 -9.60 23.45 4.61
N LEU A 18 -9.97 22.23 4.23
CA LEU A 18 -11.02 21.47 4.91
C LEU A 18 -10.66 21.13 6.36
N ILE A 19 -9.41 20.73 6.62
CA ILE A 19 -8.92 20.50 7.99
C ILE A 19 -8.97 21.79 8.80
N PHE A 20 -8.55 22.92 8.22
CA PHE A 20 -8.56 24.21 8.90
C PHE A 20 -10.00 24.71 9.18
N MET A 21 -10.91 24.54 8.21
CA MET A 21 -12.33 24.85 8.37
C MET A 21 -12.97 24.02 9.48
N ASN A 22 -12.66 22.72 9.58
CA ASN A 22 -13.16 21.88 10.67
C ASN A 22 -12.69 22.38 12.04
N LYS A 23 -11.43 22.81 12.15
CA LYS A 23 -10.89 23.37 13.39
C LYS A 23 -11.54 24.70 13.78
N LEU A 24 -11.94 25.52 12.81
CA LEU A 24 -12.50 26.86 13.06
C LEU A 24 -14.02 26.83 13.27
N LEU A 25 -14.74 26.02 12.50
CA LEU A 25 -16.21 25.94 12.49
C LEU A 25 -16.75 24.80 13.35
N GLY A 26 -15.94 23.77 13.62
CA GLY A 26 -16.35 22.59 14.36
C GLY A 26 -16.47 22.83 15.87
N PRO A 27 -17.49 22.28 16.54
CA PRO A 27 -17.62 22.39 17.99
C PRO A 27 -16.50 21.63 18.70
N SER A 28 -15.60 22.36 19.37
CA SER A 28 -14.55 21.77 20.19
C SER A 28 -15.03 21.58 21.63
N ARG A 29 -15.33 20.33 22.00
CA ARG A 29 -15.66 19.93 23.39
C ARG A 29 -14.73 18.79 23.81
N THR A 30 -13.52 19.15 24.19
CA THR A 30 -12.52 18.22 24.75
C THR A 30 -12.89 17.87 26.19
N ASN A 31 -12.69 16.61 26.56
CA ASN A 31 -12.85 16.09 27.91
C ASN A 31 -11.76 15.03 28.09
N PRO A 32 -11.07 14.96 29.24
CA PRO A 32 -10.09 13.90 29.51
C PRO A 32 -10.53 12.49 29.10
N ALA A 33 -11.81 12.15 29.26
CA ALA A 33 -12.35 10.85 28.85
C ALA A 33 -12.45 10.65 27.31
N LYS A 34 -12.62 11.74 26.54
CA LYS A 34 -12.64 11.70 25.06
C LYS A 34 -11.25 11.62 24.45
N GLU A 35 -10.24 12.07 25.19
CA GLU A 35 -8.83 12.06 24.78
C GLU A 35 -8.13 10.73 25.14
N GLN A 36 -8.85 9.77 25.72
CA GLN A 36 -8.34 8.44 26.05
C GLN A 36 -8.71 7.41 24.98
N PRO A 37 -7.82 6.46 24.66
CA PRO A 37 -8.15 5.32 23.81
C PRO A 37 -9.36 4.55 24.35
N PHE A 38 -10.23 4.11 23.44
CA PHE A 38 -11.42 3.35 23.81
C PHE A 38 -11.07 1.89 24.12
N GLU A 39 -11.36 1.44 25.35
CA GLU A 39 -11.09 0.08 25.82
C GLU A 39 -12.37 -0.60 26.39
N CYS A 40 -13.51 -0.44 25.71
CA CYS A 40 -14.81 -1.01 26.12
C CYS A 40 -15.27 -0.62 27.54
N GLY A 41 -14.86 0.55 28.04
CA GLY A 41 -15.21 1.03 29.39
C GLY A 41 -14.21 0.63 30.49
N SER A 42 -13.19 -0.17 30.16
CA SER A 42 -12.03 -0.38 31.04
C SER A 42 -11.11 0.85 31.01
N PRO A 43 -10.41 1.18 32.10
CA PRO A 43 -9.25 2.07 32.00
C PRO A 43 -8.24 1.49 31.01
N TYR A 44 -7.55 2.35 30.26
CA TYR A 44 -6.50 1.96 29.32
C TYR A 44 -5.38 1.23 30.09
N LEU A 45 -5.22 -0.07 29.81
CA LEU A 45 -4.34 -0.97 30.57
C LEU A 45 -2.90 -0.98 30.08
N GLN A 46 -2.67 -0.67 28.79
CA GLN A 46 -1.33 -0.64 28.21
C GLN A 46 -0.70 0.75 28.35
N LYS A 47 0.63 0.79 28.50
CA LYS A 47 1.39 2.05 28.47
C LYS A 47 2.22 2.06 27.19
N GLY A 48 1.67 2.63 26.13
CA GLY A 48 2.32 2.75 24.82
C GLY A 48 2.01 1.60 23.87
N ILE A 49 2.71 1.59 22.73
CA ILE A 49 2.54 0.60 21.66
C ILE A 49 3.41 -0.61 22.01
N ASN A 50 2.77 -1.74 22.31
CA ASN A 50 3.47 -3.00 22.48
C ASN A 50 3.70 -3.68 21.12
N PRO A 51 4.81 -4.43 20.97
CA PRO A 51 5.03 -5.22 19.77
C PRO A 51 3.91 -6.24 19.62
N PHE A 52 3.25 -6.21 18.46
CA PHE A 52 2.25 -7.19 18.08
C PHE A 52 2.81 -8.05 16.94
N PRO A 53 2.55 -9.37 16.92
CA PRO A 53 2.98 -10.22 15.82
C PRO A 53 2.24 -9.82 14.53
N ILE A 54 3.00 -9.47 13.49
CA ILE A 54 2.45 -9.18 12.16
C ILE A 54 2.25 -10.52 11.44
N LYS A 55 1.05 -11.07 11.50
CA LYS A 55 0.72 -12.40 10.92
C LYS A 55 0.83 -12.43 9.39
N PHE A 56 0.77 -11.28 8.73
CA PHE A 56 0.78 -11.14 7.27
C PHE A 56 2.13 -10.67 6.69
N TYR A 57 3.22 -10.80 7.45
CA TYR A 57 4.53 -10.32 7.00
C TYR A 57 5.01 -11.03 5.70
N LEU A 58 4.67 -12.32 5.52
CA LEU A 58 5.00 -13.06 4.30
C LEU A 58 4.30 -12.48 3.07
N VAL A 59 3.05 -12.05 3.22
CA VAL A 59 2.31 -11.39 2.13
C VAL A 59 2.93 -10.04 1.78
N ALA A 60 3.41 -9.28 2.78
CA ALA A 60 4.14 -8.03 2.53
C ALA A 60 5.44 -8.26 1.73
N PHE A 61 6.20 -9.31 2.06
CA PHE A 61 7.41 -9.66 1.30
C PHE A 61 7.10 -10.11 -0.13
N ILE A 62 6.04 -10.91 -0.33
CA ILE A 62 5.60 -11.32 -1.68
C ILE A 62 5.14 -10.11 -2.49
N PHE A 63 4.38 -9.20 -1.88
CA PHE A 63 3.95 -7.95 -2.52
C PHE A 63 5.15 -7.11 -2.96
N LEU A 64 6.14 -6.92 -2.09
CA LEU A 64 7.36 -6.18 -2.41
C LEU A 64 8.12 -6.80 -3.59
N LEU A 65 8.23 -8.13 -3.60
CA LEU A 65 8.86 -8.86 -4.70
C LEU A 65 8.09 -8.65 -6.00
N PHE A 66 6.77 -8.84 -5.99
CA PHE A 66 5.93 -8.65 -7.18
C PHE A 66 5.96 -7.22 -7.71
N ASP A 67 6.01 -6.20 -6.84
CA ASP A 67 6.08 -4.80 -7.23
C ASP A 67 7.38 -4.49 -8.00
N ILE A 68 8.51 -5.02 -7.53
CA ILE A 68 9.80 -4.93 -8.24
C ILE A 68 9.73 -5.57 -9.63
N GLU A 69 9.09 -6.72 -9.74
CA GLU A 69 8.94 -7.44 -11.01
C GLU A 69 8.06 -6.66 -12.01
N VAL A 70 7.00 -5.99 -11.53
CA VAL A 70 6.19 -5.10 -12.37
C VAL A 70 7.00 -3.91 -12.89
N VAL A 71 7.92 -3.36 -12.08
CA VAL A 71 8.82 -2.30 -12.54
C VAL A 71 9.68 -2.76 -13.72
N PHE A 72 10.11 -4.02 -13.76
CA PHE A 72 10.83 -4.58 -14.92
C PHE A 72 9.93 -4.84 -16.12
N PHE A 73 8.66 -5.15 -15.90
CA PHE A 73 7.67 -5.32 -16.97
C PHE A 73 7.39 -4.01 -17.73
N PHE A 74 7.43 -2.86 -17.05
CA PHE A 74 7.09 -1.56 -17.63
C PHE A 74 7.94 -1.15 -18.85
N PRO A 75 9.28 -1.14 -18.79
CA PRO A 75 10.11 -0.80 -19.93
C PRO A 75 9.83 -1.68 -21.15
N TRP A 76 9.67 -2.99 -20.95
CA TRP A 76 9.32 -3.90 -22.03
C TRP A 76 7.98 -3.55 -22.68
N ALA A 77 6.95 -3.27 -21.88
CA ALA A 77 5.64 -2.89 -22.37
C ALA A 77 5.67 -1.58 -23.17
N LEU A 78 6.51 -0.62 -22.77
CA LEU A 78 6.68 0.66 -23.46
C LEU A 78 7.30 0.50 -24.86
N ILE A 79 8.29 -0.37 -25.02
CA ILE A 79 9.01 -0.57 -26.29
C ILE A 79 8.55 -1.82 -27.06
N PHE A 80 7.44 -2.44 -26.67
CA PHE A 80 6.98 -3.71 -27.22
C PHE A 80 6.88 -3.74 -28.76
N LYS A 81 6.55 -2.61 -29.38
CA LYS A 81 6.45 -2.48 -30.84
C LYS A 81 7.81 -2.36 -31.56
N GLU A 82 8.85 -2.01 -30.83
CA GLU A 82 10.19 -1.71 -31.38
C GLU A 82 11.16 -2.89 -31.23
N ILE A 83 10.81 -3.87 -30.40
CA ILE A 83 11.62 -5.06 -30.11
C ILE A 83 11.29 -6.22 -31.05
N PRO A 84 12.27 -7.09 -31.36
CA PRO A 84 12.04 -8.27 -32.20
C PRO A 84 11.05 -9.24 -31.55
N GLY A 85 10.34 -10.03 -32.36
CA GLY A 85 9.36 -11.02 -31.86
C GLY A 85 9.95 -12.07 -30.89
N THR A 86 11.28 -12.26 -30.90
CA THR A 86 11.99 -13.07 -29.90
C THR A 86 11.84 -12.53 -28.47
N ALA A 87 11.66 -11.22 -28.30
CA ALA A 87 11.44 -10.60 -27.00
C ALA A 87 10.10 -11.01 -26.36
N LEU A 88 9.11 -11.43 -27.17
CA LEU A 88 7.86 -12.00 -26.67
C LEU A 88 8.13 -13.35 -25.98
N ILE A 89 9.00 -14.18 -26.55
CA ILE A 89 9.37 -15.48 -25.95
C ILE A 89 10.08 -15.26 -24.61
N ILE A 90 10.99 -14.29 -24.55
CA ILE A 90 11.71 -13.94 -23.30
C ILE A 90 10.71 -13.48 -22.22
N MET A 91 9.72 -12.66 -22.58
CA MET A 91 8.72 -12.23 -21.61
C MET A 91 7.73 -13.32 -21.22
N MET A 92 7.38 -14.23 -22.13
CA MET A 92 6.61 -15.41 -21.77
C MET A 92 7.37 -16.28 -20.77
N ALA A 93 8.68 -16.46 -20.96
CA ALA A 93 9.52 -17.17 -19.99
C ALA A 93 9.57 -16.45 -18.63
N TYR A 94 9.72 -15.12 -18.64
CA TYR A 94 9.69 -14.30 -17.43
C TYR A 94 8.36 -14.43 -16.66
N LEU A 95 7.22 -14.32 -17.35
CA LEU A 95 5.90 -14.52 -16.74
C LEU A 95 5.71 -15.92 -16.18
N VAL A 96 6.27 -16.95 -16.83
CA VAL A 96 6.24 -18.33 -16.31
C VAL A 96 7.02 -18.43 -15.00
N VAL A 97 8.19 -17.79 -14.90
CA VAL A 97 8.97 -17.76 -13.64
C VAL A 97 8.17 -17.12 -12.51
N LEU A 98 7.52 -15.97 -12.78
CA LEU A 98 6.64 -15.31 -11.81
C LEU A 98 5.47 -16.21 -11.39
N ALA A 99 4.80 -16.85 -12.36
CA ALA A 99 3.69 -17.74 -12.09
C ALA A 99 4.10 -18.95 -11.25
N VAL A 100 5.28 -19.54 -11.52
CA VAL A 100 5.83 -20.66 -10.74
C VAL A 100 6.16 -20.21 -9.32
N GLY A 101 6.81 -19.05 -9.15
CA GLY A 101 7.11 -18.49 -7.83
C GLY A 101 5.84 -18.22 -7.01
N PHE A 102 4.80 -17.66 -7.66
CA PHE A 102 3.50 -17.41 -7.05
C PHE A 102 2.81 -18.71 -6.62
N VAL A 103 2.74 -19.71 -7.51
CA VAL A 103 2.13 -21.02 -7.20
C VAL A 103 2.90 -21.73 -6.08
N TYR A 104 4.23 -21.62 -6.05
CA TYR A 104 5.04 -22.15 -4.95
C TYR A 104 4.71 -21.49 -3.62
N ALA A 105 4.65 -20.15 -3.58
CA ALA A 105 4.30 -19.39 -2.38
C ALA A 105 2.90 -19.76 -1.87
N TRP A 106 1.93 -19.91 -2.79
CA TRP A 106 0.59 -20.40 -2.46
C TRP A 106 0.66 -21.79 -1.81
N LYS A 107 1.30 -22.76 -2.46
CA LYS A 107 1.40 -24.13 -1.92
C LYS A 107 2.11 -24.22 -0.57
N LYS A 108 2.97 -23.25 -0.25
CA LYS A 108 3.65 -23.14 1.05
C LYS A 108 2.83 -22.46 2.14
N GLY A 109 1.59 -22.07 1.86
CA GLY A 109 0.72 -21.42 2.84
C GLY A 109 1.14 -19.98 3.14
N ALA A 110 1.82 -19.29 2.22
CA ALA A 110 2.27 -17.92 2.47
C ALA A 110 1.13 -16.91 2.66
N PHE A 111 -0.10 -17.29 2.29
CA PHE A 111 -1.34 -16.52 2.48
C PHE A 111 -2.19 -17.02 3.64
N GLU A 112 -1.76 -18.07 4.34
CA GLU A 112 -2.43 -18.56 5.53
C GLU A 112 -1.91 -17.77 6.73
N TRP A 113 -2.84 -17.31 7.58
CA TRP A 113 -2.54 -16.50 8.75
C TRP A 113 -3.27 -17.08 9.96
N GLU A 114 -2.51 -17.65 10.90
CA GLU A 114 -2.97 -18.04 12.24
C GLU A 114 -2.60 -16.99 13.29
#